data_AF-A0A841DZK5-F1
#
_entry.id   AF-A0A841DZK5-F1
#
_cell.length_a   1.000
_cell.length_b   1.000
_cell.length_c   1.000
_cell.angle_alpha   90.00
_cell.angle_beta   90.00
_cell.angle_gamma   90.00
#
_symmetry.space_group_name_H-M   'P 1'
#
loop_
_entity.id
_entity.type
_entity.pdbx_description
1 polymer ?
#
loop_
_entity_poly.entity_id
_entity_poly.type
_entity_poly.pdbx_seq_one_letter_code
_entity_poly.pdbx_strand_id
1 'polypeptide(L)'
;MGKTARLLPLVLTAAALVPAPHAPAATAAPPETGEIPSYQEIPLDGPSVQAHTKPYGMVGVTWPEGAEGVVAKVRVERGGKWTGWQDLHVEDGHGPDPLVSEGIQRGGTEPLWVGDATGVEASAVTTAGTTVEGAKVVLIQPGVLATDAEDDLAAQSSEPRSQEIGPEASRAPYPMPLMVSRRRWGADERLRAHNGADCVRPKYTTTVQAAFVHHTADRNDYTRTQVAAMMRAIYAYHVKSRGWCDVGYNFLIDRFGRIFEGRAGGAQWPVLGAHTASFNADSFGVALIGNFDKAAPPPVMLESTARLIAWKLDANYRSPLATIVLDGSRLHTVSGHRDTKATDCPGTQLYNKLGWLKQRVNTLMSGSFSTPIYQYARRIGFRTVGQPFWGEHPTRTGWATYFAARDVFHSVATGPHSTEGAFRTRYRRLGAGSARLGLPITDAYRVPGGSRQKFQRGWLVWDRGSRQVSVVYGRAS
;
A
#
# COMPACT_ATOMS: atom_id res chain seq x y z
N MET A 1 72.88 -41.57 52.59
CA MET A 1 71.79 -42.41 52.05
C MET A 1 70.46 -41.76 52.42
N GLY A 2 69.56 -41.58 51.44
CA GLY A 2 68.19 -41.07 51.63
C GLY A 2 68.07 -39.54 51.78
N LYS A 3 67.96 -38.79 50.67
CA LYS A 3 67.48 -37.39 50.70
C LYS A 3 66.08 -37.35 50.11
N THR A 4 65.11 -37.08 50.98
CA THR A 4 63.69 -36.82 50.70
C THR A 4 63.51 -35.52 49.92
N ALA A 5 62.88 -35.58 48.75
CA ALA A 5 62.44 -34.42 47.98
C ALA A 5 60.95 -34.15 48.26
N ARG A 6 60.64 -32.95 48.75
CA ARG A 6 59.28 -32.42 48.91
C ARG A 6 58.75 -31.93 47.56
N LEU A 7 57.57 -32.42 47.16
CA LEU A 7 56.79 -31.92 46.04
C LEU A 7 55.99 -30.67 46.47
N LEU A 8 56.16 -29.56 45.74
CA LEU A 8 55.27 -28.39 45.76
C LEU A 8 54.09 -28.63 44.80
N PRO A 9 52.84 -28.34 45.18
CA PRO A 9 51.74 -28.28 44.23
C PRO A 9 51.70 -26.89 43.55
N LEU A 10 51.74 -26.89 42.23
CA LEU A 10 51.55 -25.71 41.38
C LEU A 10 50.04 -25.40 41.31
N VAL A 11 49.65 -24.20 41.77
CA VAL A 11 48.29 -23.68 41.68
C VAL A 11 48.07 -23.14 40.25
N LEU A 12 47.16 -23.76 39.50
CA LEU A 12 46.66 -23.22 38.23
C LEU A 12 45.56 -22.20 38.51
N THR A 13 45.83 -20.91 38.28
CA THR A 13 44.82 -19.85 38.20
C THR A 13 44.33 -19.74 36.75
N ALA A 14 43.09 -20.17 36.51
CA ALA A 14 42.40 -19.92 35.24
C ALA A 14 41.89 -18.47 35.21
N ALA A 15 42.53 -17.61 34.41
CA ALA A 15 42.03 -16.28 34.10
C ALA A 15 40.96 -16.38 33.01
N ALA A 16 39.71 -16.07 33.37
CA ALA A 16 38.62 -15.92 32.40
C ALA A 16 38.79 -14.60 31.64
N LEU A 17 39.03 -14.67 30.32
CA LEU A 17 38.96 -13.50 29.45
C LEU A 17 37.50 -13.04 29.29
N VAL A 18 37.22 -11.82 29.73
CA VAL A 18 35.99 -11.09 29.40
C VAL A 18 36.17 -10.49 28.00
N PRO A 19 35.28 -10.75 27.01
CA PRO A 19 35.41 -10.12 25.70
C PRO A 19 35.01 -8.65 25.78
N ALA A 20 35.83 -7.80 25.16
CA ALA A 20 35.57 -6.36 25.05
C ALA A 20 34.31 -6.07 24.21
N PRO A 21 33.56 -4.99 24.53
CA PRO A 21 32.38 -4.60 23.76
C PRO A 21 32.80 -4.22 22.34
N HIS A 22 32.21 -4.90 21.35
CA HIS A 22 32.41 -4.56 19.94
C HIS A 22 31.83 -3.17 19.66
N ALA A 23 32.68 -2.25 19.22
CA ALA A 23 32.22 -1.01 18.59
C ALA A 23 31.37 -1.37 17.35
N PRO A 24 30.27 -0.66 17.08
CA PRO A 24 29.50 -0.90 15.86
C PRO A 24 30.39 -0.62 14.66
N ALA A 25 30.63 -1.64 13.85
CA ALA A 25 31.31 -1.49 12.58
C ALA A 25 30.53 -0.48 11.73
N ALA A 26 31.18 0.61 11.36
CA ALA A 26 30.68 1.51 10.35
C ALA A 26 30.49 0.70 9.06
N THR A 27 29.24 0.40 8.71
CA THR A 27 28.90 -0.18 7.42
C THR A 27 29.35 0.79 6.34
N ALA A 28 30.42 0.42 5.63
CA ALA A 28 30.81 1.08 4.39
C ALA A 28 29.62 1.08 3.44
N ALA A 29 29.33 2.24 2.85
CA ALA A 29 28.31 2.37 1.82
C ALA A 29 28.63 1.40 0.67
N PRO A 30 27.62 0.74 0.07
CA PRO A 30 27.83 -0.04 -1.14
C PRO A 30 28.43 0.85 -2.24
N PRO A 31 29.24 0.30 -3.16
CA PRO A 31 29.80 1.08 -4.26
C PRO A 31 28.69 1.68 -5.13
N GLU A 32 28.81 2.97 -5.44
CA GLU A 32 27.95 3.69 -6.37
C GLU A 32 28.20 3.17 -7.80
N THR A 33 27.50 2.11 -8.20
CA THR A 33 27.42 1.69 -9.59
C THR A 33 25.99 1.90 -10.07
N GLY A 34 25.65 3.09 -10.54
CA GLY A 34 24.32 3.36 -11.07
C GLY A 34 24.17 4.82 -11.50
N GLU A 35 23.49 5.05 -12.63
CA GLU A 35 23.19 6.38 -13.13
C GLU A 35 22.62 7.31 -12.04
N ILE A 36 23.11 8.55 -11.99
CA ILE A 36 22.71 9.53 -10.98
C ILE A 36 21.24 9.90 -11.19
N PRO A 37 20.36 9.76 -10.17
CA PRO A 37 18.98 10.16 -10.29
C PRO A 37 18.85 11.64 -10.68
N SER A 38 17.99 11.94 -11.64
CA SER A 38 17.78 13.29 -12.13
C SER A 38 16.34 13.55 -12.53
N TYR A 39 15.97 14.82 -12.53
CA TYR A 39 14.64 15.32 -12.85
C TYR A 39 14.78 16.62 -13.63
N GLN A 40 14.10 16.71 -14.77
CA GLN A 40 14.14 17.88 -15.63
C GLN A 40 12.73 18.20 -16.11
N GLU A 41 12.40 19.49 -16.12
CA GLU A 41 11.21 20.01 -16.80
C GLU A 41 11.66 20.85 -17.99
N ILE A 42 11.06 20.62 -19.15
CA ILE A 42 11.28 21.39 -20.37
C ILE A 42 9.96 22.13 -20.67
N PRO A 43 9.97 23.48 -20.77
CA PRO A 43 8.81 24.23 -21.22
C PRO A 43 8.31 23.75 -22.58
N LEU A 44 7.00 23.57 -22.71
CA LEU A 44 6.35 23.21 -23.97
C LEU A 44 5.69 24.48 -24.55
N ASP A 45 6.52 25.45 -24.93
CA ASP A 45 6.11 26.78 -25.40
C ASP A 45 5.68 26.73 -26.87
N GLY A 46 4.57 26.05 -27.16
CA GLY A 46 4.04 25.87 -28.51
C GLY A 46 3.27 24.56 -28.69
N PRO A 47 2.95 24.15 -29.93
CA PRO A 47 2.29 22.86 -30.17
C PRO A 47 3.21 21.66 -29.92
N SER A 48 4.54 21.85 -29.93
CA SER A 48 5.54 20.82 -29.66
C SER A 48 6.89 21.40 -29.25
N VAL A 49 7.72 20.62 -28.55
CA VAL A 49 9.12 20.94 -28.22
C VAL A 49 10.02 19.73 -28.51
N GLN A 50 11.22 19.98 -29.03
CA GLN A 50 12.28 18.98 -29.21
C GLN A 50 13.53 19.39 -28.45
N ALA A 51 14.19 18.44 -27.77
CA ALA A 51 15.45 18.68 -27.09
C ALA A 51 16.34 17.42 -27.05
N HIS A 52 17.66 17.63 -27.14
CA HIS A 52 18.63 16.64 -26.68
C HIS A 52 18.90 16.83 -25.19
N THR A 53 19.05 15.73 -24.47
CA THR A 53 19.01 15.70 -23.00
C THR A 53 20.06 14.74 -22.44
N LYS A 54 20.29 14.81 -21.13
CA LYS A 54 20.97 13.72 -20.42
C LYS A 54 20.10 12.45 -20.49
N PRO A 55 20.67 11.25 -20.30
CA PRO A 55 19.88 10.01 -20.24
C PRO A 55 18.74 10.09 -19.22
N TYR A 56 17.54 9.69 -19.63
CA TYR A 56 16.36 9.63 -18.77
C TYR A 56 15.54 8.38 -19.06
N GLY A 57 14.94 7.80 -18.01
CA GLY A 57 14.19 6.54 -18.05
C GLY A 57 12.70 6.68 -18.32
N MET A 58 12.12 7.83 -17.96
CA MET A 58 10.67 8.07 -17.99
C MET A 58 10.35 9.49 -18.47
N VAL A 59 9.28 9.61 -19.25
CA VAL A 59 8.75 10.88 -19.76
C VAL A 59 7.27 11.04 -19.45
N GLY A 60 6.84 12.24 -19.12
CA GLY A 60 5.43 12.61 -19.05
C GLY A 60 5.22 14.05 -19.49
N VAL A 61 3.97 14.49 -19.56
CA VAL A 61 3.62 15.88 -19.85
C VAL A 61 2.63 16.38 -18.80
N THR A 62 2.86 17.56 -18.24
CA THR A 62 1.95 18.19 -17.26
C THR A 62 1.61 19.63 -17.65
N TRP A 63 0.45 20.10 -17.23
CA TRP A 63 -0.06 21.46 -17.49
C TRP A 63 -0.79 22.02 -16.26
N PRO A 64 -1.04 23.34 -16.17
CA PRO A 64 -1.87 23.91 -15.11
C PRO A 64 -3.28 23.28 -15.11
N GLU A 65 -3.96 23.28 -13.96
CA GLU A 65 -5.35 22.80 -13.92
C GLU A 65 -6.28 23.62 -14.82
N GLY A 66 -7.39 23.00 -15.24
CA GLY A 66 -8.46 23.65 -16.00
C GLY A 66 -8.33 23.56 -17.53
N ALA A 67 -7.21 23.07 -18.06
CA ALA A 67 -7.17 22.71 -19.48
C ALA A 67 -7.82 21.33 -19.71
N GLU A 68 -8.87 21.31 -20.52
CA GLU A 68 -9.65 20.11 -20.86
C GLU A 68 -9.40 19.68 -22.31
N GLY A 69 -9.66 18.41 -22.61
CA GLY A 69 -9.53 17.88 -23.96
C GLY A 69 -8.11 17.97 -24.50
N VAL A 70 -7.11 17.80 -23.63
CA VAL A 70 -5.70 17.79 -24.05
C VAL A 70 -5.40 16.45 -24.70
N VAL A 71 -4.65 16.49 -25.80
CA VAL A 71 -4.03 15.33 -26.42
C VAL A 71 -2.51 15.52 -26.38
N ALA A 72 -1.80 14.50 -25.92
CA ALA A 72 -0.36 14.52 -25.79
C ALA A 72 0.27 13.33 -26.50
N LYS A 73 1.43 13.55 -27.10
CA LYS A 73 2.23 12.52 -27.74
C LYS A 73 3.71 12.78 -27.58
N VAL A 74 4.51 11.73 -27.65
CA VAL A 74 5.97 11.79 -27.53
C VAL A 74 6.64 10.88 -28.55
N ARG A 75 7.84 11.26 -28.98
CA ARG A 75 8.84 10.34 -29.53
C ARG A 75 10.17 10.61 -28.85
N VAL A 76 11.01 9.58 -28.77
CA VAL A 76 12.28 9.65 -28.06
C VAL A 76 13.42 9.21 -28.94
N GLU A 77 14.61 9.73 -28.65
CA GLU A 77 15.85 9.30 -29.29
C GLU A 77 16.55 8.26 -28.42
N ARG A 78 16.90 7.11 -29.01
CA ARG A 78 17.68 6.04 -28.37
C ARG A 78 18.77 5.57 -29.32
N GLY A 79 20.02 5.58 -28.86
CA GLY A 79 21.17 5.17 -29.69
C GLY A 79 21.29 5.96 -31.00
N GLY A 80 20.98 7.26 -30.97
CA GLY A 80 21.00 8.14 -32.15
C GLY A 80 19.86 7.93 -33.15
N LYS A 81 18.80 7.20 -32.78
CA LYS A 81 17.62 6.97 -33.62
C LYS A 81 16.34 7.39 -32.92
N TRP A 82 15.51 8.16 -33.62
CA TRP A 82 14.18 8.55 -33.16
C TRP A 82 13.18 7.41 -33.34
N THR A 83 12.32 7.22 -32.34
CA THR A 83 11.14 6.37 -32.47
C THR A 83 10.06 7.04 -33.34
N GLY A 84 9.04 6.27 -33.71
CA GLY A 84 7.76 6.86 -34.11
C GLY A 84 7.09 7.62 -32.96
N TRP A 85 6.12 8.45 -33.29
CA TRP A 85 5.24 9.09 -32.31
C TRP A 85 4.38 8.05 -31.59
N GLN A 86 4.24 8.24 -30.29
CA GLN A 86 3.37 7.47 -29.41
C GLN A 86 2.50 8.42 -28.61
N ASP A 87 1.21 8.10 -28.52
CA ASP A 87 0.28 8.86 -27.68
C ASP A 87 0.59 8.64 -26.19
N LEU A 88 0.53 9.72 -25.43
CA LEU A 88 0.58 9.67 -23.97
C LEU A 88 -0.85 9.74 -23.44
N HIS A 89 -1.21 8.78 -22.59
CA HIS A 89 -2.55 8.71 -22.03
C HIS A 89 -2.79 9.89 -21.09
N VAL A 90 -3.85 10.66 -21.32
CA VAL A 90 -4.20 11.84 -20.52
C VAL A 90 -5.11 11.44 -19.37
N GLU A 91 -4.84 11.97 -18.17
CA GLU A 91 -5.49 11.56 -16.94
C GLU A 91 -6.30 12.69 -16.29
N ASP A 92 -7.44 12.98 -16.89
CA ASP A 92 -8.40 13.98 -16.40
C ASP A 92 -9.19 13.47 -15.17
N GLY A 93 -9.05 12.19 -14.81
CA GLY A 93 -9.75 11.53 -13.70
C GLY A 93 -8.87 10.89 -12.62
N HIS A 94 -7.54 10.80 -12.81
CA HIS A 94 -6.60 10.44 -11.75
C HIS A 94 -6.14 11.67 -10.99
N GLY A 95 -6.33 11.68 -9.68
CA GLY A 95 -5.81 12.73 -8.83
C GLY A 95 -6.38 12.72 -7.42
N PRO A 96 -5.88 13.60 -6.56
CA PRO A 96 -6.43 13.76 -5.22
C PRO A 96 -7.87 14.29 -5.22
N ASP A 97 -8.58 14.06 -4.12
CA ASP A 97 -9.95 14.57 -3.98
C ASP A 97 -9.94 16.11 -3.88
N PRO A 98 -10.83 16.83 -4.60
CA PRO A 98 -10.80 18.30 -4.67
C PRO A 98 -10.90 19.02 -3.32
N LEU A 99 -11.52 18.37 -2.32
CA LEU A 99 -11.73 18.94 -0.98
C LEU A 99 -10.65 18.53 0.03
N VAL A 100 -9.65 17.76 -0.38
CA VAL A 100 -8.56 17.31 0.49
C VAL A 100 -7.26 17.94 0.02
N SER A 101 -6.62 18.74 0.89
CA SER A 101 -5.31 19.36 0.61
C SER A 101 -4.25 18.29 0.36
N GLU A 102 -3.95 17.97 -0.90
CA GLU A 102 -3.05 16.89 -1.31
C GLU A 102 -1.90 17.39 -2.20
N GLY A 103 -1.51 18.65 -1.96
CA GLY A 103 -0.46 19.37 -2.69
C GLY A 103 -1.00 20.31 -3.78
N ILE A 104 -0.13 20.80 -4.66
CA ILE A 104 -0.45 21.79 -5.71
C ILE A 104 -0.69 21.05 -7.02
N GLN A 105 -1.95 20.76 -7.31
CA GLN A 105 -2.33 19.88 -8.41
C GLN A 105 -2.06 20.49 -9.80
N ARG A 106 -1.75 19.62 -10.76
CA ARG A 106 -1.55 19.94 -12.18
C ARG A 106 -2.21 18.87 -13.04
N GLY A 107 -2.76 19.26 -14.18
CA GLY A 107 -3.18 18.37 -15.28
C GLY A 107 -1.98 17.68 -15.94
N GLY A 108 -2.19 16.60 -16.70
CA GLY A 108 -1.08 15.75 -17.13
C GLY A 108 -1.45 14.35 -17.60
N THR A 109 -0.44 13.68 -18.15
CA THR A 109 -0.51 12.31 -18.66
C THR A 109 -0.17 11.27 -17.59
N GLU A 110 -0.47 9.99 -17.81
CA GLU A 110 0.33 8.91 -17.23
C GLU A 110 1.77 9.02 -17.78
N PRO A 111 2.81 8.76 -16.96
CA PRO A 111 4.17 8.78 -17.45
C PRO A 111 4.52 7.48 -18.18
N LEU A 112 5.38 7.57 -19.19
CA LEU A 112 5.81 6.45 -20.04
C LEU A 112 7.26 6.08 -19.76
N TRP A 113 7.54 4.79 -19.51
CA TRP A 113 8.89 4.28 -19.42
C TRP A 113 9.53 4.15 -20.81
N VAL A 114 10.66 4.82 -21.02
CA VAL A 114 11.35 4.86 -22.32
C VAL A 114 12.70 4.15 -22.31
N GLY A 115 13.19 3.70 -21.16
CA GLY A 115 14.56 3.19 -21.01
C GLY A 115 15.56 4.32 -21.22
N ASP A 116 16.78 4.07 -21.69
CA ASP A 116 17.85 5.09 -21.68
C ASP A 116 17.76 6.07 -22.87
N ALA A 117 16.71 6.89 -22.90
CA ALA A 117 16.52 7.89 -23.94
C ALA A 117 17.43 9.11 -23.73
N THR A 118 17.93 9.67 -24.83
CA THR A 118 18.86 10.83 -24.82
C THR A 118 18.31 12.06 -25.53
N GLY A 119 17.12 11.93 -26.11
CA GLY A 119 16.41 13.05 -26.74
C GLY A 119 14.91 12.85 -26.61
N VAL A 120 14.16 13.95 -26.62
CA VAL A 120 12.71 13.96 -26.53
C VAL A 120 12.14 14.91 -27.57
N GLU A 121 11.03 14.51 -28.18
CA GLU A 121 10.12 15.43 -28.84
C GLU A 121 8.72 15.13 -28.33
N ALA A 122 8.04 16.15 -27.82
CA ALA A 122 6.72 16.02 -27.25
C ALA A 122 5.79 17.10 -27.78
N SER A 123 4.50 16.78 -27.85
CA SER A 123 3.44 17.68 -28.27
C SER A 123 2.29 17.58 -27.28
N ALA A 124 1.69 18.72 -26.93
CA ALA A 124 0.50 18.79 -26.12
C ALA A 124 -0.37 19.95 -26.62
N VAL A 125 -1.55 19.61 -27.13
CA VAL A 125 -2.52 20.55 -27.68
C VAL A 125 -3.92 20.17 -27.23
N THR A 126 -4.86 21.09 -27.25
CA THR A 126 -6.27 20.73 -27.09
C THR A 126 -6.76 19.93 -28.30
N THR A 127 -7.93 19.30 -28.21
CA THR A 127 -8.61 18.66 -29.35
C THR A 127 -8.93 19.64 -30.48
N ALA A 128 -8.98 20.94 -30.19
CA ALA A 128 -9.11 22.01 -31.18
C ALA A 128 -7.77 22.43 -31.81
N GLY A 129 -6.65 21.83 -31.39
CA GLY A 129 -5.30 22.11 -31.90
C GLY A 129 -4.64 23.35 -31.28
N THR A 130 -5.18 23.90 -30.19
CA THR A 130 -4.59 25.07 -29.52
C THR A 130 -3.49 24.66 -28.55
N THR A 131 -2.46 25.49 -28.44
CA THR A 131 -1.38 25.32 -27.44
C THR A 131 -1.96 25.34 -26.02
N VAL A 132 -1.43 24.46 -25.16
CA VAL A 132 -1.75 24.45 -23.73
C VAL A 132 -0.71 25.29 -22.98
N GLU A 133 -1.09 26.49 -22.54
CA GLU A 133 -0.18 27.40 -21.86
C GLU A 133 0.34 26.81 -20.53
N GLY A 134 1.65 26.99 -20.27
CA GLY A 134 2.30 26.47 -19.07
C GLY A 134 2.46 24.94 -19.04
N ALA A 135 2.23 24.26 -20.16
CA ALA A 135 2.56 22.85 -20.34
C ALA A 135 4.08 22.62 -20.29
N LYS A 136 4.48 21.45 -19.78
CA LYS A 136 5.87 21.07 -19.59
C LYS A 136 6.06 19.59 -19.90
N VAL A 137 7.19 19.26 -20.51
CA VAL A 137 7.69 17.88 -20.63
C VAL A 137 8.52 17.56 -19.40
N VAL A 138 8.25 16.42 -18.78
CA VAL A 138 8.90 15.96 -17.56
C VAL A 138 9.77 14.77 -17.90
N LEU A 139 11.07 14.86 -17.59
CA LEU A 139 12.04 13.79 -17.80
C LEU A 139 12.59 13.32 -16.46
N ILE A 140 12.59 12.01 -16.23
CA ILE A 140 13.00 11.42 -14.97
C ILE A 140 14.00 10.29 -15.23
N GLN A 141 15.17 10.42 -14.61
CA GLN A 141 16.12 9.32 -14.43
C GLN A 141 16.00 8.86 -12.97
N PRO A 142 15.37 7.72 -12.67
CA PRO A 142 15.24 7.24 -11.30
C PRO A 142 16.53 6.66 -10.70
N GLY A 143 17.56 6.45 -11.53
CA GLY A 143 18.76 5.71 -11.18
C GLY A 143 18.47 4.22 -10.99
N VAL A 144 19.55 3.42 -10.89
CA VAL A 144 19.48 1.97 -10.61
C VAL A 144 20.13 1.71 -9.27
N LEU A 145 19.45 0.94 -8.42
CA LEU A 145 19.95 0.54 -7.10
C LEU A 145 20.39 -0.93 -7.15
N ALA A 146 21.36 -1.30 -6.32
CA ALA A 146 21.78 -2.70 -6.19
C ALA A 146 20.61 -3.63 -5.81
N THR A 147 19.65 -3.13 -5.02
CA THR A 147 18.43 -3.86 -4.63
C THR A 147 17.46 -4.12 -5.79
N ASP A 148 17.62 -3.44 -6.93
CA ASP A 148 16.78 -3.67 -8.12
C ASP A 148 17.07 -5.01 -8.80
N ALA A 149 18.29 -5.53 -8.60
CA ALA A 149 18.72 -6.84 -9.09
C ALA A 149 18.26 -8.00 -8.18
N GLU A 150 17.76 -7.71 -6.97
CA GLU A 150 17.36 -8.76 -6.02
C GLU A 150 16.01 -9.41 -6.44
N ASP A 151 16.09 -10.61 -6.99
CA ASP A 151 14.97 -11.42 -7.48
C ASP A 151 14.22 -12.19 -6.36
N ASP A 152 14.60 -11.98 -5.10
CA ASP A 152 14.36 -12.94 -4.00
C ASP A 152 12.93 -13.04 -3.47
N LEU A 153 11.95 -12.30 -4.01
CA LEU A 153 10.55 -12.58 -3.68
C LEU A 153 10.01 -13.82 -4.40
N ALA A 154 10.58 -14.17 -5.56
CA ALA A 154 10.25 -15.42 -6.26
C ALA A 154 10.87 -16.65 -5.56
N ALA A 155 12.01 -16.48 -4.88
CA ALA A 155 12.61 -17.57 -4.09
C ALA A 155 11.82 -17.92 -2.81
N GLN A 156 10.92 -17.03 -2.37
CA GLN A 156 10.01 -17.27 -1.25
C GLN A 156 8.60 -17.69 -1.69
N SER A 157 8.31 -17.70 -2.99
CA SER A 157 7.19 -18.47 -3.52
C SER A 157 7.60 -19.94 -3.63
N SER A 158 7.91 -20.57 -2.49
CA SER A 158 7.25 -21.86 -2.31
C SER A 158 5.76 -21.57 -2.53
N GLU A 159 5.09 -22.35 -3.37
CA GLU A 159 3.65 -22.63 -3.25
C GLU A 159 3.20 -22.28 -1.83
N PRO A 160 2.07 -21.57 -1.60
CA PRO A 160 1.57 -21.45 -0.24
C PRO A 160 1.64 -22.86 0.29
N ARG A 161 2.52 -23.12 1.28
CA ARG A 161 2.62 -24.45 1.87
C ARG A 161 1.17 -24.75 2.10
N SER A 162 0.67 -25.80 1.45
CA SER A 162 -0.66 -26.27 1.72
C SER A 162 -0.62 -26.58 3.20
N GLN A 163 -0.91 -25.55 4.01
CA GLN A 163 -1.62 -25.72 5.23
C GLN A 163 -2.84 -26.41 4.69
N GLU A 164 -2.84 -27.74 4.81
CA GLU A 164 -4.05 -28.50 4.77
C GLU A 164 -5.05 -27.63 5.53
N ILE A 165 -5.96 -27.02 4.77
CA ILE A 165 -7.05 -26.25 5.32
C ILE A 165 -7.89 -27.34 5.97
N GLY A 166 -7.52 -27.68 7.21
CA GLY A 166 -8.39 -28.43 8.08
C GLY A 166 -9.74 -27.72 8.09
N PRO A 167 -10.85 -28.43 8.32
CA PRO A 167 -12.20 -27.89 8.17
C PRO A 167 -12.51 -26.63 9.03
N GLU A 168 -11.59 -26.17 9.88
CA GLU A 168 -11.68 -24.90 10.63
C GLU A 168 -11.02 -23.68 9.97
N ALA A 169 -10.17 -23.83 8.95
CA ALA A 169 -9.50 -22.72 8.27
C ALA A 169 -10.42 -21.89 7.35
N SER A 170 -11.69 -22.27 7.20
CA SER A 170 -12.73 -21.48 6.51
C SER A 170 -13.25 -20.28 7.33
N ARG A 171 -12.61 -19.91 8.45
CA ARG A 171 -13.09 -18.88 9.41
C ARG A 171 -12.17 -17.68 9.59
N ALA A 172 -10.99 -17.69 8.98
CA ALA A 172 -10.04 -16.58 9.02
C ALA A 172 -10.07 -15.82 7.69
N PRO A 173 -9.87 -14.48 7.70
CA PRO A 173 -9.83 -13.71 6.47
C PRO A 173 -8.69 -14.15 5.55
N TYR A 174 -8.88 -13.96 4.24
CA TYR A 174 -7.87 -14.24 3.23
C TYR A 174 -6.55 -13.54 3.59
N PRO A 175 -5.41 -14.26 3.60
CA PRO A 175 -4.17 -13.74 4.13
C PRO A 175 -3.59 -12.62 3.26
N MET A 176 -2.88 -11.69 3.91
CA MET A 176 -2.12 -10.66 3.21
C MET A 176 -1.09 -11.29 2.26
N PRO A 177 -1.10 -10.95 0.96
CA PRO A 177 -0.12 -11.49 0.04
C PRO A 177 1.27 -10.90 0.33
N LEU A 178 2.31 -11.63 -0.08
CA LEU A 178 3.68 -11.11 -0.11
C LEU A 178 3.73 -9.87 -1.02
N MET A 179 4.40 -8.82 -0.56
CA MET A 179 4.55 -7.58 -1.30
C MET A 179 5.94 -6.97 -1.14
N VAL A 180 6.40 -6.31 -2.18
CA VAL A 180 7.59 -5.46 -2.18
C VAL A 180 7.25 -4.19 -1.40
N SER A 181 7.80 -4.06 -0.19
CA SER A 181 7.64 -2.84 0.62
C SER A 181 8.27 -1.62 -0.04
N ARG A 182 7.84 -0.42 0.36
CA ARG A 182 8.45 0.87 -0.05
C ARG A 182 9.96 0.91 0.09
N ARG A 183 10.46 0.45 1.25
CA ARG A 183 11.91 0.33 1.50
C ARG A 183 12.61 -0.56 0.48
N ARG A 184 11.98 -1.66 0.06
CA ARG A 184 12.58 -2.65 -0.83
C ARG A 184 12.65 -2.20 -2.29
N TRP A 185 11.65 -1.47 -2.79
CA TRP A 185 11.74 -0.89 -4.14
C TRP A 185 12.50 0.45 -4.18
N GLY A 186 12.98 0.93 -3.04
CA GLY A 186 13.83 2.13 -2.95
C GLY A 186 13.05 3.44 -2.94
N ALA A 187 11.87 3.48 -2.33
CA ALA A 187 11.10 4.71 -2.18
C ALA A 187 11.91 5.81 -1.46
N ASP A 188 12.07 6.98 -2.08
CA ASP A 188 12.63 8.14 -1.41
C ASP A 188 11.55 8.84 -0.57
N GLU A 189 11.45 8.45 0.70
CA GLU A 189 10.42 8.99 1.60
C GLU A 189 10.55 10.49 1.90
N ARG A 190 11.67 11.12 1.52
CA ARG A 190 11.83 12.58 1.61
C ARG A 190 10.92 13.31 0.63
N LEU A 191 10.53 12.67 -0.49
CA LEU A 191 9.63 13.25 -1.48
C LEU A 191 8.25 13.57 -0.90
N ARG A 192 7.78 12.87 0.15
CA ARG A 192 6.51 13.22 0.80
C ARG A 192 6.48 14.62 1.42
N ALA A 193 7.63 15.23 1.69
CA ALA A 193 7.70 16.61 2.18
C ALA A 193 7.72 17.66 1.05
N HIS A 194 7.81 17.24 -0.22
CA HIS A 194 8.00 18.14 -1.36
C HIS A 194 6.87 19.15 -1.52
N ASN A 195 5.62 18.71 -1.32
CA ASN A 195 4.42 19.53 -1.49
C ASN A 195 3.85 20.05 -0.15
N GLY A 196 4.72 20.20 0.86
CA GLY A 196 4.38 20.84 2.14
C GLY A 196 4.25 19.87 3.32
N ALA A 197 4.16 20.45 4.52
CA ALA A 197 4.15 19.70 5.78
C ALA A 197 2.94 18.76 5.94
N ASP A 198 1.80 19.11 5.33
CA ASP A 198 0.57 18.30 5.37
C ASP A 198 0.72 16.97 4.60
N CYS A 199 1.67 16.88 3.66
CA CYS A 199 1.96 15.66 2.91
C CYS A 199 2.85 14.67 3.67
N VAL A 200 3.53 15.09 4.75
CA VAL A 200 4.49 14.24 5.48
C VAL A 200 3.79 13.07 6.16
N ARG A 201 2.58 13.29 6.67
CA ARG A 201 1.80 12.28 7.39
C ARG A 201 0.78 11.63 6.45
N PRO A 202 0.76 10.28 6.38
CA PRO A 202 -0.29 9.56 5.69
C PRO A 202 -1.68 9.96 6.20
N LYS A 203 -2.61 10.10 5.28
CA LYS A 203 -4.03 10.30 5.58
C LYS A 203 -4.77 8.99 5.47
N TYR A 204 -5.77 8.82 6.32
CA TYR A 204 -6.58 7.62 6.36
C TYR A 204 -8.05 8.00 6.21
N THR A 205 -8.78 7.16 5.51
CA THR A 205 -10.24 7.26 5.37
C THR A 205 -10.90 6.46 6.50
N THR A 206 -12.22 6.32 6.46
CA THR A 206 -12.95 5.70 7.58
C THR A 206 -12.94 4.18 7.52
N THR A 207 -12.88 3.59 6.32
CA THR A 207 -12.93 2.15 6.08
C THR A 207 -12.43 1.83 4.67
N VAL A 208 -12.35 0.55 4.30
CA VAL A 208 -12.37 0.13 2.88
C VAL A 208 -13.79 -0.31 2.48
N GLN A 209 -14.31 0.21 1.37
CA GLN A 209 -15.58 -0.20 0.75
C GLN A 209 -15.39 -0.74 -0.67
N ALA A 210 -14.41 -0.23 -1.42
CA ALA A 210 -14.23 -0.54 -2.83
C ALA A 210 -12.76 -0.79 -3.22
N ALA A 211 -12.57 -1.53 -4.29
CA ALA A 211 -11.32 -1.65 -5.02
C ALA A 211 -11.49 -1.04 -6.42
N PHE A 212 -10.60 -0.12 -6.78
CA PHE A 212 -10.50 0.42 -8.14
C PHE A 212 -9.31 -0.20 -8.88
N VAL A 213 -9.57 -0.81 -10.03
CA VAL A 213 -8.54 -1.40 -10.89
C VAL A 213 -8.14 -0.39 -11.96
N HIS A 214 -6.84 -0.14 -12.04
CA HIS A 214 -6.19 0.78 -12.96
C HIS A 214 -5.17 0.04 -13.83
N HIS A 215 -4.74 0.67 -14.92
CA HIS A 215 -3.45 0.42 -15.53
C HIS A 215 -2.57 1.67 -15.39
N THR A 216 -1.27 1.58 -15.68
CA THR A 216 -0.40 2.77 -15.71
C THR A 216 -0.24 3.34 -17.13
N ALA A 217 -0.98 2.79 -18.11
CA ALA A 217 -0.88 3.07 -19.54
C ALA A 217 0.55 2.94 -20.13
N ASP A 218 1.45 2.27 -19.42
CA ASP A 218 2.86 2.13 -19.78
C ASP A 218 3.08 0.99 -20.80
N ARG A 219 4.29 0.82 -21.32
CA ARG A 219 4.64 -0.32 -22.16
C ARG A 219 4.60 -1.65 -21.41
N ASN A 220 4.55 -2.77 -22.13
CA ASN A 220 4.41 -4.13 -21.56
C ASN A 220 5.67 -5.01 -21.68
N ASP A 221 6.73 -4.50 -22.30
CA ASP A 221 7.99 -5.20 -22.59
C ASP A 221 9.15 -4.81 -21.65
N TYR A 222 8.83 -4.17 -20.52
CA TYR A 222 9.81 -3.94 -19.46
C TYR A 222 10.28 -5.26 -18.82
N THR A 223 11.51 -5.21 -18.32
CA THR A 223 12.17 -6.33 -17.62
C THR A 223 11.88 -6.29 -16.13
N ARG A 224 12.10 -7.42 -15.45
CA ARG A 224 11.84 -7.54 -14.02
C ARG A 224 12.71 -6.60 -13.18
N THR A 225 13.96 -6.39 -13.57
CA THR A 225 14.92 -5.52 -12.90
C THR A 225 14.59 -4.04 -13.07
N GLN A 226 13.85 -3.66 -14.11
CA GLN A 226 13.45 -2.26 -14.34
C GLN A 226 12.30 -1.81 -13.43
N VAL A 227 11.50 -2.72 -12.87
CA VAL A 227 10.24 -2.36 -12.19
C VAL A 227 10.47 -1.46 -10.97
N ALA A 228 11.50 -1.70 -10.17
CA ALA A 228 11.77 -0.85 -9.00
C ALA A 228 12.16 0.59 -9.42
N ALA A 229 12.92 0.74 -10.51
CA ALA A 229 13.23 2.03 -11.10
C ALA A 229 11.97 2.71 -11.67
N MET A 230 11.09 1.97 -12.35
CA MET A 230 9.80 2.46 -12.83
C MET A 230 8.93 2.97 -11.65
N MET A 231 8.85 2.22 -10.55
CA MET A 231 8.14 2.61 -9.34
C MET A 231 8.65 3.94 -8.78
N ARG A 232 9.98 4.11 -8.67
CA ARG A 232 10.60 5.37 -8.23
C ARG A 232 10.32 6.52 -9.19
N ALA A 233 10.31 6.27 -10.50
CA ALA A 233 10.04 7.28 -11.51
C ALA A 233 8.57 7.75 -11.49
N ILE A 234 7.60 6.82 -11.40
CA ILE A 234 6.17 7.13 -11.21
C ILE A 234 5.98 7.94 -9.93
N TYR A 235 6.63 7.52 -8.84
CA TYR A 235 6.56 8.25 -7.57
C TYR A 235 7.09 9.68 -7.70
N ALA A 236 8.26 9.87 -8.31
CA ALA A 236 8.83 11.19 -8.56
C ALA A 236 7.94 12.05 -9.49
N TYR A 237 7.33 11.47 -10.52
CA TYR A 237 6.42 12.15 -11.43
C TYR A 237 5.18 12.68 -10.69
N HIS A 238 4.52 11.80 -9.92
CA HIS A 238 3.34 12.16 -9.13
C HIS A 238 3.63 13.26 -8.11
N VAL A 239 4.76 13.19 -7.42
CA VAL A 239 5.10 14.19 -6.40
C VAL A 239 5.59 15.50 -7.03
N LYS A 240 6.60 15.43 -7.90
CA LYS A 240 7.33 16.63 -8.33
C LYS A 240 6.63 17.39 -9.45
N SER A 241 5.88 16.71 -10.30
CA SER A 241 5.23 17.36 -11.46
C SER A 241 3.71 17.40 -11.36
N ARG A 242 3.06 16.32 -10.91
CA ARG A 242 1.60 16.34 -10.66
C ARG A 242 1.24 17.03 -9.35
N GLY A 243 2.22 17.22 -8.47
CA GLY A 243 2.10 17.97 -7.22
C GLY A 243 1.41 17.21 -6.10
N TRP A 244 1.35 15.88 -6.15
CA TRP A 244 0.67 15.04 -5.15
C TRP A 244 1.53 14.78 -3.92
N CYS A 245 0.93 14.41 -2.80
CA CYS A 245 1.68 14.09 -1.57
C CYS A 245 2.50 12.78 -1.65
N ASP A 246 2.06 11.82 -2.47
CA ASP A 246 2.72 10.52 -2.64
C ASP A 246 2.38 9.93 -4.03
N VAL A 247 2.86 8.71 -4.32
CA VAL A 247 2.33 7.91 -5.42
C VAL A 247 0.80 7.73 -5.26
N GLY A 248 0.02 7.98 -6.33
CA GLY A 248 -1.43 8.03 -6.23
C GLY A 248 -2.11 6.69 -5.91
N TYR A 249 -1.53 5.58 -6.36
CA TYR A 249 -2.07 4.23 -6.17
C TYR A 249 -1.67 3.63 -4.82
N ASN A 250 -2.59 2.91 -4.16
CA ASN A 250 -2.26 2.17 -2.93
C ASN A 250 -1.34 0.98 -3.23
N PHE A 251 -1.55 0.31 -4.36
CA PHE A 251 -0.76 -0.84 -4.77
C PHE A 251 -0.49 -0.80 -6.27
N LEU A 252 0.64 -1.36 -6.67
CA LEU A 252 0.97 -1.62 -8.07
C LEU A 252 1.33 -3.09 -8.27
N ILE A 253 1.03 -3.63 -9.45
CA ILE A 253 1.33 -5.02 -9.79
C ILE A 253 2.04 -5.05 -11.13
N ASP A 254 3.19 -5.73 -11.19
CA ASP A 254 3.94 -5.88 -12.43
C ASP A 254 3.54 -7.12 -13.23
N ARG A 255 4.00 -7.20 -14.49
CA ARG A 255 3.66 -8.30 -15.41
C ARG A 255 4.18 -9.67 -14.95
N PHE A 256 5.05 -9.69 -13.94
CA PHE A 256 5.61 -10.89 -13.33
C PHE A 256 4.81 -11.35 -12.10
N GLY A 257 3.78 -10.61 -11.69
CA GLY A 257 2.91 -10.92 -10.56
C GLY A 257 3.41 -10.41 -9.21
N ARG A 258 4.46 -9.57 -9.17
CA ARG A 258 4.91 -8.98 -7.91
C ARG A 258 3.98 -7.84 -7.53
N ILE A 259 3.53 -7.84 -6.28
CA ILE A 259 2.72 -6.79 -5.68
C ILE A 259 3.65 -5.80 -4.98
N PHE A 260 3.47 -4.51 -5.22
CA PHE A 260 4.24 -3.43 -4.61
C PHE A 260 3.34 -2.61 -3.70
N GLU A 261 3.83 -2.29 -2.51
CA GLU A 261 3.25 -1.26 -1.66
C GLU A 261 3.48 0.09 -2.35
N GLY A 262 2.41 0.73 -2.81
CA GLY A 262 2.42 2.07 -3.35
C GLY A 262 2.38 3.07 -2.19
N ARG A 263 1.24 3.73 -1.99
CA ARG A 263 1.09 4.83 -1.04
C ARG A 263 1.47 4.51 0.41
N ALA A 264 2.22 5.41 1.05
CA ALA A 264 2.68 5.26 2.43
C ALA A 264 1.56 5.36 3.47
N GLY A 265 1.71 4.68 4.60
CA GLY A 265 0.71 4.64 5.70
C GLY A 265 0.41 3.23 6.20
N GLY A 266 0.93 2.22 5.49
CA GLY A 266 0.82 0.82 5.86
C GLY A 266 -0.34 0.15 5.14
N ALA A 267 -0.01 -0.88 4.37
CA ALA A 267 -0.92 -1.61 3.49
C ALA A 267 -2.22 -2.12 4.18
N GLN A 268 -2.17 -2.44 5.47
CA GLN A 268 -3.35 -2.90 6.23
C GLN A 268 -4.39 -1.82 6.55
N TRP A 269 -4.02 -0.54 6.52
CA TRP A 269 -4.91 0.58 6.88
C TRP A 269 -5.64 1.13 5.63
N PRO A 270 -6.74 1.89 5.79
CA PRO A 270 -7.46 2.55 4.72
C PRO A 270 -6.75 3.86 4.36
N VAL A 271 -5.54 3.73 3.80
CA VAL A 271 -4.75 4.88 3.35
C VAL A 271 -5.47 5.57 2.21
N LEU A 272 -5.71 6.87 2.33
CA LEU A 272 -6.32 7.68 1.29
C LEU A 272 -5.44 7.67 0.03
N GLY A 273 -6.03 7.37 -1.13
CA GLY A 273 -5.38 7.39 -2.45
C GLY A 273 -5.44 8.75 -3.16
N ALA A 274 -4.88 8.80 -4.37
CA ALA A 274 -5.03 9.90 -5.34
C ALA A 274 -5.16 9.32 -6.77
N HIS A 275 -5.77 8.14 -6.87
CA HIS A 275 -5.92 7.37 -8.09
C HIS A 275 -7.28 7.58 -8.76
N THR A 276 -8.32 7.95 -8.02
CA THR A 276 -9.65 8.15 -8.58
C THR A 276 -10.29 9.36 -7.93
N ALA A 277 -10.13 10.54 -8.53
CA ALA A 277 -10.62 11.78 -7.94
C ALA A 277 -12.13 11.67 -7.63
N SER A 278 -12.50 12.09 -6.41
CA SER A 278 -13.83 11.96 -5.79
C SER A 278 -14.16 10.58 -5.19
N PHE A 279 -13.38 9.54 -5.50
CA PHE A 279 -13.60 8.17 -5.01
C PHE A 279 -12.41 7.61 -4.25
N ASN A 280 -11.38 8.41 -3.96
CA ASN A 280 -10.23 7.97 -3.17
C ASN A 280 -10.62 7.65 -1.73
N ALA A 281 -11.57 8.42 -1.17
CA ALA A 281 -12.12 8.14 0.15
C ALA A 281 -12.82 6.77 0.20
N ASP A 282 -12.51 5.99 1.23
CA ASP A 282 -13.08 4.66 1.49
C ASP A 282 -12.88 3.62 0.38
N SER A 283 -11.87 3.79 -0.46
CA SER A 283 -11.46 2.82 -1.47
C SER A 283 -9.95 2.57 -1.44
N PHE A 284 -9.48 1.65 -2.28
CA PHE A 284 -8.07 1.54 -2.62
C PHE A 284 -7.90 1.28 -4.11
N GLY A 285 -6.83 1.85 -4.67
CA GLY A 285 -6.45 1.68 -6.07
C GLY A 285 -5.37 0.63 -6.25
N VAL A 286 -5.55 -0.23 -7.26
CA VAL A 286 -4.55 -1.21 -7.72
C VAL A 286 -4.23 -0.91 -9.18
N ALA A 287 -3.01 -0.45 -9.47
CA ALA A 287 -2.57 -0.22 -10.84
C ALA A 287 -1.72 -1.37 -11.39
N LEU A 288 -2.14 -1.94 -12.51
CA LEU A 288 -1.34 -2.94 -13.23
C LEU A 288 -0.37 -2.17 -14.14
N ILE A 289 0.93 -2.36 -13.91
CA ILE A 289 1.99 -1.66 -14.66
C ILE A 289 1.98 -2.16 -16.11
N GLY A 290 1.59 -1.29 -17.04
CA GLY A 290 1.43 -1.61 -18.45
C GLY A 290 0.21 -0.94 -19.10
N ASN A 291 -0.01 -1.25 -20.38
CA ASN A 291 -1.12 -0.76 -21.19
C ASN A 291 -1.93 -1.96 -21.67
N PHE A 292 -3.20 -1.98 -21.28
CA PHE A 292 -4.11 -3.08 -21.56
C PHE A 292 -5.29 -2.66 -22.43
N ASP A 293 -5.12 -1.66 -23.29
CA ASP A 293 -6.11 -1.29 -24.30
C ASP A 293 -6.27 -2.41 -25.33
N LYS A 294 -5.13 -2.92 -25.80
CA LYS A 294 -5.06 -3.96 -26.84
C LYS A 294 -4.43 -5.26 -26.35
N ALA A 295 -3.47 -5.19 -25.43
CA ALA A 295 -2.81 -6.37 -24.88
C ALA A 295 -3.58 -6.92 -23.68
N ALA A 296 -3.71 -8.25 -23.59
CA ALA A 296 -4.29 -8.88 -22.41
C ALA A 296 -3.27 -8.88 -21.25
N PRO A 297 -3.70 -8.60 -20.00
CA PRO A 297 -2.86 -8.78 -18.83
C PRO A 297 -2.41 -10.25 -18.67
N PRO A 298 -1.14 -10.52 -18.31
CA PRO A 298 -0.69 -11.89 -18.04
C PRO A 298 -1.51 -12.56 -16.92
N PRO A 299 -1.78 -13.88 -17.00
CA PRO A 299 -2.56 -14.57 -15.98
C PRO A 299 -1.99 -14.43 -14.56
N VAL A 300 -0.66 -14.43 -14.39
CA VAL A 300 -0.02 -14.27 -13.07
C VAL A 300 -0.29 -12.88 -12.46
N MET A 301 -0.41 -11.85 -13.30
CA MET A 301 -0.73 -10.49 -12.89
C MET A 301 -2.20 -10.39 -12.44
N LEU A 302 -3.12 -11.02 -13.19
CA LEU A 302 -4.54 -11.11 -12.83
C LEU A 302 -4.78 -11.88 -11.53
N GLU A 303 -4.10 -13.00 -11.35
CA GLU A 303 -4.18 -13.79 -10.12
C GLU A 303 -3.66 -13.01 -8.91
N SER A 304 -2.53 -12.30 -9.04
CA SER A 304 -1.98 -11.46 -7.97
C SER A 304 -2.92 -10.30 -7.62
N THR A 305 -3.58 -9.73 -8.64
CA THR A 305 -4.63 -8.71 -8.45
C THR A 305 -5.80 -9.28 -7.65
N ALA A 306 -6.28 -10.47 -8.00
CA ALA A 306 -7.37 -11.12 -7.27
C ALA A 306 -7.00 -11.43 -5.81
N ARG A 307 -5.77 -11.88 -5.54
CA ARG A 307 -5.29 -12.16 -4.17
C ARG A 307 -5.20 -10.91 -3.31
N LEU A 308 -4.67 -9.82 -3.86
CA LEU A 308 -4.61 -8.53 -3.19
C LEU A 308 -6.01 -8.00 -2.83
N ILE A 309 -6.94 -8.03 -3.80
CA ILE A 309 -8.31 -7.58 -3.59
C ILE A 309 -9.03 -8.48 -2.59
N ALA A 310 -8.86 -9.81 -2.67
CA ALA A 310 -9.44 -10.75 -1.72
C ALA A 310 -8.99 -10.46 -0.29
N TRP A 311 -7.68 -10.25 -0.05
CA TRP A 311 -7.19 -9.87 1.26
C TRP A 311 -7.83 -8.59 1.79
N LYS A 312 -7.81 -7.50 1.00
CA LYS A 312 -8.35 -6.20 1.45
C LYS A 312 -9.84 -6.26 1.69
N LEU A 313 -10.62 -6.89 0.80
CA LEU A 313 -12.08 -6.95 0.94
C LEU A 313 -12.54 -7.91 2.04
N ASP A 314 -11.90 -9.06 2.19
CA ASP A 314 -12.29 -10.07 3.19
C ASP A 314 -12.03 -9.60 4.61
N ALA A 315 -10.84 -9.03 4.85
CA ALA A 315 -10.49 -8.43 6.14
C ALA A 315 -11.44 -7.27 6.51
N ASN A 316 -12.10 -6.63 5.54
CA ASN A 316 -13.04 -5.54 5.76
C ASN A 316 -14.51 -5.95 5.59
N TYR A 317 -14.79 -7.25 5.46
CA TYR A 317 -16.15 -7.80 5.33
C TYR A 317 -16.94 -7.19 4.16
N ARG A 318 -16.30 -7.12 2.98
CA ARG A 318 -16.90 -6.63 1.74
C ARG A 318 -17.07 -7.77 0.75
N SER A 319 -18.28 -7.96 0.25
CA SER A 319 -18.50 -8.92 -0.83
C SER A 319 -18.03 -8.33 -2.15
N PRO A 320 -17.16 -9.01 -2.92
CA PRO A 320 -16.69 -8.52 -4.21
C PRO A 320 -17.79 -8.49 -5.28
N LEU A 321 -18.91 -9.21 -5.03
CA LEU A 321 -20.05 -9.28 -5.93
C LEU A 321 -21.11 -8.20 -5.63
N ALA A 322 -20.96 -7.46 -4.53
CA ALA A 322 -21.93 -6.46 -4.12
C ALA A 322 -21.83 -5.17 -4.94
N THR A 323 -22.95 -4.44 -4.97
CA THR A 323 -23.02 -3.05 -5.40
C THR A 323 -23.02 -2.14 -4.17
N ILE A 324 -22.30 -1.04 -4.25
CA ILE A 324 -22.17 -0.01 -3.20
C ILE A 324 -22.57 1.34 -3.77
N VAL A 325 -22.72 2.33 -2.88
CA VAL A 325 -22.83 3.74 -3.27
C VAL A 325 -21.63 4.46 -2.69
N LEU A 326 -20.81 5.07 -3.55
CA LEU A 326 -19.65 5.87 -3.18
C LEU A 326 -19.76 7.20 -3.90
N ASP A 327 -19.59 8.31 -3.19
CA ASP A 327 -19.78 9.67 -3.71
C ASP A 327 -21.06 9.85 -4.56
N GLY A 328 -22.18 9.30 -4.08
CA GLY A 328 -23.48 9.36 -4.77
C GLY A 328 -23.63 8.43 -5.98
N SER A 329 -22.56 7.79 -6.44
CA SER A 329 -22.55 6.90 -7.61
C SER A 329 -22.71 5.43 -7.22
N ARG A 330 -23.52 4.69 -7.98
CA ARG A 330 -23.76 3.25 -7.77
C ARG A 330 -22.69 2.43 -8.50
N LEU A 331 -21.83 1.76 -7.75
CA LEU A 331 -20.63 1.07 -8.26
C LEU A 331 -20.58 -0.39 -7.80
N HIS A 332 -19.84 -1.22 -8.51
CA HIS A 332 -19.47 -2.52 -7.95
C HIS A 332 -18.36 -2.37 -6.91
N THR A 333 -18.32 -3.29 -5.93
CA THR A 333 -17.25 -3.32 -4.92
C THR A 333 -15.87 -3.47 -5.54
N VAL A 334 -15.79 -4.13 -6.70
CA VAL A 334 -14.61 -4.15 -7.57
C VAL A 334 -14.99 -3.46 -8.88
N SER A 335 -14.40 -2.30 -9.14
CA SER A 335 -14.72 -1.48 -10.31
C SER A 335 -13.45 -1.09 -11.06
N GLY A 336 -13.58 -0.85 -12.36
CA GLY A 336 -12.52 -0.21 -13.15
C GLY A 336 -12.58 1.30 -12.94
N HIS A 337 -11.47 2.00 -13.17
CA HIS A 337 -11.47 3.46 -13.08
C HIS A 337 -12.53 4.12 -13.98
N ARG A 338 -12.71 3.61 -15.21
CA ARG A 338 -13.77 4.02 -16.15
C ARG A 338 -15.20 3.84 -15.65
N ASP A 339 -15.45 3.11 -14.57
CA ASP A 339 -16.79 3.04 -13.96
C ASP A 339 -17.16 4.34 -13.22
N THR A 340 -16.19 5.23 -12.96
CA THR A 340 -16.38 6.46 -12.18
C THR A 340 -16.49 7.73 -13.02
N LYS A 341 -15.67 7.85 -14.07
CA LYS A 341 -15.55 9.03 -14.94
C LYS A 341 -15.17 8.59 -16.36
N ALA A 342 -15.22 9.51 -17.32
CA ALA A 342 -14.78 9.26 -18.69
C ALA A 342 -13.24 9.14 -18.75
N THR A 343 -12.74 7.92 -18.89
CA THR A 343 -11.32 7.56 -19.01
C THR A 343 -11.23 6.20 -19.69
N ASP A 344 -10.13 5.94 -20.40
CA ASP A 344 -9.87 4.60 -20.96
C ASP A 344 -9.27 3.65 -19.92
N CYS A 345 -8.75 4.14 -18.79
CA CYS A 345 -8.22 3.30 -17.71
C CYS A 345 -9.32 2.36 -17.15
N PRO A 346 -9.08 1.04 -16.97
CA PRO A 346 -7.80 0.32 -16.97
C PRO A 346 -7.40 -0.31 -18.31
N GLY A 347 -7.93 0.20 -19.42
CA GLY A 347 -7.80 -0.35 -20.76
C GLY A 347 -8.78 -1.48 -21.03
N THR A 348 -9.18 -1.61 -22.30
CA THR A 348 -10.31 -2.47 -22.71
C THR A 348 -10.09 -3.95 -22.39
N GLN A 349 -8.89 -4.48 -22.58
CA GLN A 349 -8.63 -5.90 -22.28
C GLN A 349 -8.66 -6.21 -20.80
N LEU A 350 -8.15 -5.32 -19.94
CA LEU A 350 -8.21 -5.49 -18.49
C LEU A 350 -9.63 -5.24 -17.96
N TYR A 351 -10.34 -4.24 -18.50
CA TYR A 351 -11.73 -3.98 -18.15
C TYR A 351 -12.63 -5.21 -18.41
N ASN A 352 -12.44 -5.88 -19.54
CA ASN A 352 -13.14 -7.14 -19.85
C ASN A 352 -12.86 -8.28 -18.87
N LYS A 353 -11.81 -8.18 -18.04
CA LYS A 353 -11.49 -9.15 -16.97
C LYS A 353 -12.12 -8.82 -15.62
N LEU A 354 -12.80 -7.68 -15.45
CA LEU A 354 -13.40 -7.32 -14.15
C LEU A 354 -14.45 -8.34 -13.68
N GLY A 355 -15.24 -8.91 -14.59
CA GLY A 355 -16.19 -9.98 -14.26
C GLY A 355 -15.48 -11.23 -13.73
N TRP A 356 -14.40 -11.66 -14.38
CA TRP A 356 -13.56 -12.77 -13.91
C TRP A 356 -12.90 -12.44 -12.57
N LEU A 357 -12.37 -11.24 -12.40
CA LEU A 357 -11.73 -10.79 -11.15
C LEU A 357 -12.71 -10.86 -9.97
N LYS A 358 -13.92 -10.31 -10.12
CA LYS A 358 -14.98 -10.38 -9.09
C LYS A 358 -15.25 -11.82 -8.63
N GLN A 359 -15.37 -12.75 -9.58
CA GLN A 359 -15.62 -14.17 -9.29
C GLN A 359 -14.40 -14.86 -8.67
N ARG A 360 -13.20 -14.55 -9.16
CA ARG A 360 -11.96 -15.11 -8.62
C ARG A 360 -11.74 -14.65 -7.18
N VAL A 361 -11.93 -13.36 -6.91
CA VAL A 361 -11.89 -12.79 -5.56
C VAL A 361 -12.91 -13.49 -4.65
N ASN A 362 -14.16 -13.64 -5.10
CA ASN A 362 -15.20 -14.34 -4.34
C ASN A 362 -14.80 -15.79 -3.99
N THR A 363 -14.18 -16.49 -4.95
CA THR A 363 -13.68 -17.85 -4.76
C THR A 363 -12.53 -17.90 -3.76
N LEU A 364 -11.55 -17.00 -3.87
CA LEU A 364 -10.42 -16.92 -2.95
C LEU A 364 -10.88 -16.63 -1.52
N MET A 365 -11.87 -15.76 -1.36
CA MET A 365 -12.50 -15.48 -0.07
C MET A 365 -13.28 -16.69 0.47
N SER A 366 -13.72 -17.64 -0.35
CA SER A 366 -14.42 -18.86 0.09
C SER A 366 -15.62 -18.59 1.02
N GLY A 367 -16.29 -17.43 0.89
CA GLY A 367 -17.39 -17.02 1.78
C GLY A 367 -16.97 -16.54 3.19
N SER A 368 -15.68 -16.29 3.42
CA SER A 368 -15.01 -15.96 4.70
C SER A 368 -15.47 -14.67 5.40
N PHE A 369 -16.30 -13.84 4.77
CA PHE A 369 -16.89 -12.65 5.40
C PHE A 369 -17.86 -12.95 6.55
N SER A 370 -17.90 -14.18 7.07
CA SER A 370 -18.70 -14.61 8.23
C SER A 370 -17.86 -15.12 9.40
N THR A 371 -16.70 -14.49 9.64
CA THR A 371 -15.86 -14.77 10.81
C THR A 371 -16.62 -14.58 12.12
N PRO A 372 -16.18 -15.18 13.25
CA PRO A 372 -16.77 -14.91 14.56
C PRO A 372 -16.83 -13.42 14.92
N ILE A 373 -15.80 -12.65 14.53
CA ILE A 373 -15.78 -11.19 14.74
C ILE A 373 -16.87 -10.52 13.92
N TYR A 374 -17.01 -10.87 12.64
CA TYR A 374 -18.08 -10.35 11.80
C TYR A 374 -19.47 -10.67 12.36
N GLN A 375 -19.70 -11.91 12.81
CA GLN A 375 -20.98 -12.32 13.39
C GLN A 375 -21.30 -11.53 14.65
N TYR A 376 -20.30 -11.27 15.51
CA TYR A 376 -20.44 -10.40 16.67
C TYR A 376 -20.82 -8.97 16.25
N ALA A 377 -20.08 -8.38 15.30
CA ALA A 377 -20.33 -7.04 14.79
C ALA A 377 -21.73 -6.90 14.17
N ARG A 378 -22.17 -7.90 13.39
CA ARG A 378 -23.51 -7.95 12.80
C ARG A 378 -24.60 -8.02 13.86
N ARG A 379 -24.40 -8.82 14.91
CA ARG A 379 -25.35 -8.98 16.03
C ARG A 379 -25.56 -7.66 16.79
N ILE A 380 -24.49 -6.89 17.05
CA ILE A 380 -24.60 -5.61 17.76
C ILE A 380 -24.89 -4.41 16.84
N GLY A 381 -24.74 -4.60 15.53
CA GLY A 381 -25.03 -3.63 14.48
C GLY A 381 -23.87 -2.69 14.14
N PHE A 382 -23.68 -2.41 12.84
CA PHE A 382 -22.61 -1.53 12.34
C PHE A 382 -22.78 -0.05 12.72
N ARG A 383 -23.99 0.39 13.09
CA ARG A 383 -24.22 1.71 13.71
C ARG A 383 -23.59 1.81 15.11
N THR A 384 -23.45 0.68 15.80
CA THR A 384 -22.97 0.58 17.19
C THR A 384 -21.48 0.27 17.26
N VAL A 385 -21.00 -0.63 16.40
CA VAL A 385 -19.59 -1.04 16.35
C VAL A 385 -18.73 -0.09 15.50
N GLY A 386 -19.34 0.56 14.49
CA GLY A 386 -18.64 1.34 13.47
C GLY A 386 -18.15 0.47 12.30
N GLN A 387 -17.58 1.09 11.26
CA GLN A 387 -16.96 0.38 10.15
C GLN A 387 -15.53 -0.09 10.50
N PRO A 388 -15.01 -1.18 9.89
CA PRO A 388 -13.62 -1.61 10.07
C PRO A 388 -12.64 -0.52 9.62
N PHE A 389 -11.80 -0.05 10.54
CA PHE A 389 -10.68 0.85 10.24
C PHE A 389 -9.39 0.07 10.05
N TRP A 390 -9.14 -0.96 10.85
CA TRP A 390 -8.14 -1.97 10.55
C TRP A 390 -8.86 -3.30 10.48
N GLY A 391 -8.91 -3.84 9.26
CA GLY A 391 -9.56 -5.11 8.97
C GLY A 391 -9.03 -6.26 9.83
N GLU A 392 -9.76 -7.37 9.79
CA GLU A 392 -9.48 -8.54 10.61
C GLU A 392 -8.05 -9.04 10.40
N HIS A 393 -7.30 -9.13 11.49
CA HIS A 393 -5.88 -9.45 11.48
C HIS A 393 -5.51 -10.35 12.66
N PRO A 394 -4.44 -11.16 12.50
CA PRO A 394 -3.96 -12.00 13.59
C PRO A 394 -3.36 -11.13 14.71
N THR A 395 -3.60 -11.58 15.94
CA THR A 395 -2.92 -11.14 17.16
C THR A 395 -2.03 -12.27 17.68
N ARG A 396 -1.33 -12.06 18.80
CA ARG A 396 -0.46 -13.08 19.39
C ARG A 396 -1.15 -14.41 19.70
N THR A 397 -2.45 -14.40 20.03
CA THR A 397 -3.19 -15.59 20.50
C THR A 397 -4.61 -15.68 19.95
N GLY A 398 -4.91 -14.99 18.85
CA GLY A 398 -6.27 -14.90 18.31
C GLY A 398 -6.37 -13.87 17.19
N TRP A 399 -7.54 -13.27 17.00
CA TRP A 399 -7.82 -12.32 15.92
C TRP A 399 -8.39 -11.03 16.47
N ALA A 400 -8.27 -9.94 15.72
CA ALA A 400 -8.88 -8.66 16.06
C ALA A 400 -9.33 -7.91 14.81
N THR A 401 -10.38 -7.12 14.98
CA THR A 401 -10.78 -6.08 14.04
C THR A 401 -10.98 -4.79 14.81
N TYR A 402 -10.34 -3.72 14.34
CA TYR A 402 -10.49 -2.41 14.95
C TYR A 402 -11.52 -1.62 14.16
N PHE A 403 -12.73 -1.50 14.69
CA PHE A 403 -13.80 -0.72 14.09
C PHE A 403 -13.72 0.75 14.54
N ALA A 404 -14.50 1.63 13.92
CA ALA A 404 -14.50 3.04 14.26
C ALA A 404 -14.83 3.30 15.75
N ALA A 405 -15.85 2.63 16.31
CA ALA A 405 -16.29 2.86 17.69
C ALA A 405 -15.75 1.84 18.70
N ARG A 406 -15.59 0.58 18.30
CA ARG A 406 -15.16 -0.53 19.16
C ARG A 406 -14.01 -1.32 18.53
N ASP A 407 -13.25 -2.02 19.36
CA ASP A 407 -12.36 -3.08 18.87
C ASP A 407 -12.95 -4.41 19.28
N VAL A 408 -12.99 -5.38 18.37
CA VAL A 408 -13.50 -6.73 18.66
C VAL A 408 -12.35 -7.71 18.51
N PHE A 409 -12.22 -8.60 19.50
CA PHE A 409 -11.15 -9.59 19.58
C PHE A 409 -11.78 -10.97 19.67
N HIS A 410 -11.22 -11.93 18.96
CA HIS A 410 -11.65 -13.33 19.00
C HIS A 410 -10.52 -14.22 19.48
N SER A 411 -10.83 -15.10 20.44
CA SER A 411 -9.98 -16.24 20.81
C SER A 411 -10.80 -17.52 20.73
N VAL A 412 -10.16 -18.65 20.40
CA VAL A 412 -10.84 -19.95 20.32
C VAL A 412 -11.49 -20.32 21.66
N ALA A 413 -10.86 -19.96 22.77
CA ALA A 413 -11.32 -20.34 24.10
C ALA A 413 -12.60 -19.61 24.54
N THR A 414 -12.83 -18.38 24.09
CA THR A 414 -13.89 -17.51 24.65
C THR A 414 -14.80 -16.89 23.60
N GLY A 415 -14.48 -17.04 22.32
CA GLY A 415 -15.20 -16.38 21.25
C GLY A 415 -14.91 -14.87 21.17
N PRO A 416 -15.74 -14.12 20.44
CA PRO A 416 -15.55 -12.69 20.19
C PRO A 416 -16.04 -11.81 21.35
N HIS A 417 -15.22 -10.84 21.76
CA HIS A 417 -15.54 -9.83 22.76
C HIS A 417 -15.08 -8.44 22.32
N SER A 418 -15.87 -7.42 22.63
CA SER A 418 -15.56 -6.04 22.29
C SER A 418 -14.96 -5.25 23.44
N THR A 419 -14.06 -4.33 23.09
CA THR A 419 -13.52 -3.31 23.99
C THR A 419 -13.92 -1.93 23.45
N GLU A 420 -14.44 -1.06 24.30
CA GLU A 420 -14.96 0.25 23.90
C GLU A 420 -14.59 1.38 24.89
N GLY A 421 -14.84 2.63 24.48
CA GLY A 421 -14.70 3.81 25.34
C GLY A 421 -13.37 3.88 26.09
N ALA A 422 -13.42 4.15 27.40
CA ALA A 422 -12.22 4.29 28.22
C ALA A 422 -11.41 2.98 28.33
N PHE A 423 -12.06 1.82 28.29
CA PHE A 423 -11.37 0.52 28.27
C PHE A 423 -10.59 0.34 26.98
N ARG A 424 -11.16 0.69 25.83
CA ARG A 424 -10.49 0.63 24.52
C ARG A 424 -9.26 1.51 24.49
N THR A 425 -9.42 2.75 24.91
CA THR A 425 -8.31 3.71 25.00
C THR A 425 -7.19 3.18 25.88
N ARG A 426 -7.53 2.64 27.07
CA ARG A 426 -6.52 2.09 27.98
C ARG A 426 -5.86 0.84 27.39
N TYR A 427 -6.63 -0.09 26.83
CA TYR A 427 -6.11 -1.34 26.29
C TYR A 427 -5.18 -1.11 25.09
N ARG A 428 -5.52 -0.18 24.19
CA ARG A 428 -4.64 0.24 23.09
C ARG A 428 -3.30 0.81 23.58
N ARG A 429 -3.32 1.63 24.63
CA ARG A 429 -2.09 2.16 25.25
C ARG A 429 -1.20 1.06 25.86
N LEU A 430 -1.77 -0.10 26.19
CA LEU A 430 -1.02 -1.27 26.68
C LEU A 430 -0.52 -2.19 25.55
N GLY A 431 -0.79 -1.85 24.28
CA GLY A 431 -0.44 -2.66 23.10
C GLY A 431 -1.56 -3.56 22.58
N ALA A 432 -2.80 -3.40 23.06
CA ALA A 432 -3.98 -4.14 22.61
C ALA A 432 -3.74 -5.65 22.50
N GLY A 433 -3.94 -6.28 21.33
CA GLY A 433 -3.76 -7.72 21.11
C GLY A 433 -2.37 -8.28 21.47
N SER A 434 -1.36 -7.41 21.63
CA SER A 434 -0.01 -7.77 22.08
C SER A 434 0.23 -7.50 23.57
N ALA A 435 -0.73 -6.88 24.27
CA ALA A 435 -0.61 -6.54 25.68
C ALA A 435 -0.41 -7.78 26.56
N ARG A 436 0.34 -7.62 27.66
CA ARG A 436 0.54 -8.69 28.66
C ARG A 436 -0.77 -9.19 29.26
N LEU A 437 -1.80 -8.34 29.27
CA LEU A 437 -3.15 -8.61 29.77
C LEU A 437 -3.85 -9.75 29.00
N GLY A 438 -3.42 -10.03 27.76
CA GLY A 438 -4.06 -10.99 26.86
C GLY A 438 -5.37 -10.45 26.28
N LEU A 439 -6.07 -11.27 25.50
CA LEU A 439 -7.33 -10.89 24.85
C LEU A 439 -8.48 -10.75 25.87
N PRO A 440 -9.50 -9.91 25.60
CA PRO A 440 -10.70 -9.85 26.42
C PRO A 440 -11.44 -11.20 26.38
N ILE A 441 -11.99 -11.59 27.53
CA ILE A 441 -12.80 -12.82 27.68
C ILE A 441 -14.24 -12.51 28.14
N THR A 442 -14.54 -11.23 28.32
CA THR A 442 -15.90 -10.70 28.48
C THR A 442 -16.01 -9.39 27.71
N ASP A 443 -17.24 -9.01 27.38
CA ASP A 443 -17.54 -7.61 27.12
C ASP A 443 -17.44 -6.80 28.43
N ALA A 444 -17.44 -5.47 28.33
CA ALA A 444 -17.51 -4.61 29.49
C ALA A 444 -18.86 -4.77 30.21
N TYR A 445 -18.84 -4.85 31.54
CA TYR A 445 -20.04 -4.99 32.35
C TYR A 445 -20.01 -4.09 33.58
N ARG A 446 -21.19 -3.72 34.09
CA ARG A 446 -21.33 -2.80 35.23
C ARG A 446 -21.04 -3.51 36.55
N VAL A 447 -20.45 -2.77 37.48
CA VAL A 447 -20.25 -3.19 38.87
C VAL A 447 -20.58 -2.01 39.81
N PRO A 448 -20.81 -2.23 41.12
CA PRO A 448 -20.89 -1.12 42.06
C PRO A 448 -19.66 -0.21 41.95
N GLY A 449 -19.88 1.10 41.86
CA GLY A 449 -18.80 2.07 41.71
C GLY A 449 -18.25 2.24 40.28
N GLY A 450 -18.67 1.46 39.28
CA GLY A 450 -18.20 1.65 37.90
C GLY A 450 -18.45 0.49 36.94
N SER A 451 -17.42 0.10 36.19
CA SER A 451 -17.48 -1.00 35.22
C SER A 451 -16.21 -1.83 35.26
N ARG A 452 -16.27 -3.08 34.78
CA ARG A 452 -15.11 -3.96 34.62
C ARG A 452 -15.15 -4.66 33.29
N GLN A 453 -13.97 -5.07 32.82
CA GLN A 453 -13.83 -6.00 31.71
C GLN A 453 -12.73 -7.01 32.04
N LYS A 454 -13.04 -8.29 31.82
CA LYS A 454 -12.10 -9.38 32.08
C LYS A 454 -11.28 -9.70 30.85
N PHE A 455 -10.01 -9.98 31.08
CA PHE A 455 -9.04 -10.42 30.09
C PHE A 455 -8.40 -11.72 30.55
N GLN A 456 -7.73 -12.43 29.63
CA GLN A 456 -7.10 -13.72 29.91
C GLN A 456 -6.20 -13.72 31.15
N ARG A 457 -5.53 -12.60 31.46
CA ARG A 457 -4.55 -12.50 32.56
C ARG A 457 -4.83 -11.36 33.55
N GLY A 458 -6.04 -10.82 33.55
CA GLY A 458 -6.39 -9.73 34.46
C GLY A 458 -7.67 -8.99 34.08
N TRP A 459 -7.76 -7.73 34.51
CA TRP A 459 -8.93 -6.88 34.39
C TRP A 459 -8.56 -5.45 34.01
N LEU A 460 -9.47 -4.81 33.28
CA LEU A 460 -9.59 -3.36 33.30
C LEU A 460 -10.76 -2.97 34.19
N VAL A 461 -10.57 -2.00 35.06
CA VAL A 461 -11.59 -1.50 36.00
C VAL A 461 -11.75 -0.01 35.77
N TRP A 462 -12.96 0.42 35.41
CA TRP A 462 -13.30 1.83 35.31
C TRP A 462 -14.02 2.24 36.58
N ASP A 463 -13.50 3.26 37.25
CA ASP A 463 -14.07 3.81 38.48
C ASP A 463 -14.87 5.08 38.18
N ARG A 464 -16.10 5.17 38.69
CA ARG A 464 -17.02 6.27 38.40
C ARG A 464 -16.60 7.58 39.09
N GLY A 465 -16.04 7.49 40.29
CA GLY A 465 -15.64 8.66 41.09
C GLY A 465 -14.46 9.40 40.47
N SER A 466 -13.39 8.65 40.17
CA SER A 466 -12.16 9.16 39.56
C SER A 466 -12.25 9.29 38.03
N ARG A 467 -13.21 8.62 37.39
CA ARG A 467 -13.35 8.49 35.92
C ARG A 467 -12.11 7.86 35.26
N GLN A 468 -11.30 7.11 36.01
CA GLN A 468 -10.07 6.49 35.51
C GLN A 468 -10.24 4.99 35.22
N VAL A 469 -9.38 4.46 34.34
CA VAL A 469 -9.25 3.02 34.10
C VAL A 469 -7.94 2.50 34.67
N SER A 470 -8.03 1.60 35.64
CA SER A 470 -6.89 0.87 36.20
C SER A 470 -6.75 -0.53 35.58
N VAL A 471 -5.53 -1.07 35.66
CA VAL A 471 -5.21 -2.43 35.19
C VAL A 471 -4.90 -3.28 36.40
N VAL A 472 -5.54 -4.43 36.53
CA VAL A 472 -5.30 -5.38 37.61
C VAL A 472 -4.86 -6.70 37.01
N TYR A 473 -3.68 -7.20 37.37
CA TYR A 473 -3.19 -8.52 36.92
C TYR A 473 -3.54 -9.61 37.95
N GLY A 474 -3.78 -10.84 37.48
CA GLY A 474 -4.09 -11.99 38.35
C GLY A 474 -5.57 -12.16 38.70
N ARG A 475 -5.88 -13.02 39.69
CA ARG A 475 -7.26 -13.18 40.20
C ARG A 475 -7.59 -11.96 41.05
N ALA A 476 -8.67 -11.26 40.70
CA ALA A 476 -9.24 -10.25 41.58
C ALA A 476 -9.79 -10.99 42.81
N SER A 477 -9.26 -10.66 43.98
CA SER A 477 -9.78 -11.04 45.30
C SER A 477 -11.20 -10.54 45.50
#